data_AF-A0A2A9DVI6-F1
#
_entry.id   AF-A0A2A9DVI6-F1
#
_cell.length_a   1.000
_cell.length_b   1.000
_cell.length_c   1.000
_cell.angle_alpha   90.00
_cell.angle_beta   90.00
_cell.angle_gamma   90.00
#
_symmetry.space_group_name_H-M   'P 1'
#
loop_
_entity.id
_entity.type
_entity.pdbx_description
1 polymer ?
#
loop_
_entity_poly.entity_id
_entity_poly.type
_entity_poly.pdbx_seq_one_letter_code
_entity_poly.pdbx_strand_id
1 'polypeptide(L)'
;MPNAIAEWTALLDRFEADLDASTASTSLWQPAATPLPDALADRARQLAERQRDAIARVTHEKAQVQQHLNALKRLPPVRGDAAVYLDVDG
;
A
#
# COMPACT_ATOMS: atom_id res chain seq x y z
N MET A 1 29.16 23.69 -5.65
CA MET A 1 28.27 23.35 -4.53
C MET A 1 26.99 22.77 -5.12
N PRO A 2 26.54 21.56 -4.74
CA PRO A 2 25.21 21.11 -5.12
C PRO A 2 24.17 22.14 -4.66
N ASN A 3 23.20 22.45 -5.53
CA ASN A 3 22.15 23.38 -5.19
C ASN A 3 21.13 22.65 -4.29
N ALA A 4 21.12 22.94 -2.99
CA ALA A 4 20.24 22.29 -2.01
C ALA A 4 18.77 22.33 -2.42
N ILE A 5 18.31 23.42 -3.05
CA ILE A 5 16.94 23.53 -3.56
C ILE A 5 16.66 22.50 -4.65
N ALA A 6 17.61 22.30 -5.58
CA ALA A 6 17.46 21.33 -6.66
C ALA A 6 17.48 19.88 -6.15
N GLU A 7 18.37 19.57 -5.21
CA GLU A 7 18.46 18.25 -4.56
C GLU A 7 17.13 17.88 -3.87
N TRP A 8 16.61 18.79 -3.03
CA TRP A 8 15.34 18.58 -2.35
C TRP A 8 14.14 18.56 -3.30
N THR A 9 14.16 19.38 -4.35
CA THR A 9 13.09 19.37 -5.36
C THR A 9 13.01 18.01 -6.04
N ALA A 10 14.14 17.48 -6.54
CA ALA A 10 14.18 16.17 -7.18
C ALA A 10 13.72 15.04 -6.24
N LEU A 11 14.05 15.14 -4.95
CA LEU A 11 13.61 14.17 -3.95
C LEU A 11 12.09 14.23 -3.72
N LEU A 12 11.51 15.43 -3.57
CA LEU A 12 10.07 15.62 -3.40
C LEU A 12 9.29 15.23 -4.66
N ASP A 13 9.79 15.58 -5.85
CA ASP A 13 9.20 15.17 -7.14
C ASP A 13 9.11 13.64 -7.24
N ARG A 14 10.19 12.94 -6.85
CA ARG A 14 10.21 11.48 -6.82
C ARG A 14 9.15 10.92 -5.88
N PHE A 15 9.04 11.44 -4.66
CA PHE A 15 8.06 10.96 -3.69
C PHE A 15 6.61 11.22 -4.11
N GLU A 16 6.36 12.34 -4.79
CA GLU A 16 5.06 12.63 -5.39
C GLU A 16 4.74 11.63 -6.50
N ALA A 17 5.70 11.34 -7.39
CA ALA A 17 5.54 10.33 -8.43
C ALA A 17 5.31 8.92 -7.85
N ASP A 18 6.00 8.56 -6.76
CA ASP A 18 5.82 7.28 -6.07
C ASP A 18 4.41 7.15 -5.43
N LEU A 19 3.74 8.26 -5.10
CA LEU A 19 2.35 8.23 -4.61
C LEU A 19 1.32 8.05 -5.73
N ASP A 20 1.60 8.59 -6.92
CA ASP A 20 0.69 8.56 -8.05
C ASP A 20 0.86 7.27 -8.88
N ALA A 21 2.04 6.66 -8.84
CA ALA A 21 2.31 5.39 -9.50
C ALA A 21 1.63 4.22 -8.78
N SER A 22 0.94 3.37 -9.54
CA SER A 22 0.43 2.08 -9.04
C SER A 22 1.54 1.05 -8.78
N THR A 23 2.75 1.30 -9.30
CA THR A 23 3.95 0.49 -9.07
C THR A 23 4.95 1.28 -8.26
N ALA A 24 5.21 0.82 -7.04
CA ALA A 24 6.27 1.37 -6.20
C ALA A 24 7.64 1.19 -6.87
N SER A 25 8.43 2.26 -6.95
CA SER A 25 9.84 2.14 -7.28
C SER A 25 10.54 1.29 -6.22
N THR A 26 11.26 0.25 -6.65
CA THR A 26 12.02 -0.63 -5.74
C THR A 26 13.38 -0.03 -5.33
N SER A 27 13.72 1.15 -5.87
CA SER A 27 14.96 1.84 -5.55
C SER A 27 14.90 2.40 -4.13
N LEU A 28 15.91 2.11 -3.30
CA LEU A 28 16.03 2.71 -1.98
C LEU A 28 16.20 4.23 -2.13
N TRP A 29 15.39 5.00 -1.41
CA TRP A 29 15.59 6.45 -1.33
C TRP A 29 16.74 6.76 -0.37
N GLN A 30 17.44 7.87 -0.59
CA GLN A 30 18.49 8.36 0.29
C GLN A 30 18.16 9.78 0.77
N PRO A 31 18.40 10.09 2.06
CA PRO A 31 18.21 11.44 2.58
C PRO A 31 19.16 12.41 1.88
N ALA A 32 18.64 13.61 1.57
CA ALA A 32 19.48 14.71 1.12
C ALA A 32 20.49 15.06 2.22
N ALA A 33 21.73 15.36 1.83
CA ALA A 33 22.79 15.71 2.77
C ALA A 33 22.65 17.13 3.34
N THR A 34 21.74 17.92 2.77
CA THR A 34 21.48 19.31 3.11
C THR A 34 20.19 19.45 3.91
N PRO A 35 20.08 20.43 4.83
CA PRO A 35 18.82 20.71 5.50
C PRO A 35 17.74 21.13 4.50
N LEU A 36 16.47 20.84 4.80
CA LEU A 36 15.34 21.23 3.97
C LEU A 36 15.28 22.78 3.84
N PRO A 37 15.31 23.34 2.62
CA PRO A 37 15.15 24.77 2.42
C PRO A 37 13.75 25.25 2.83
N ASP A 38 13.65 26.41 3.48
CA ASP A 38 12.38 26.99 3.95
C ASP A 38 11.34 27.13 2.82
N ALA A 39 11.79 27.45 1.60
CA ALA A 39 10.95 27.58 0.41
C ALA A 39 10.21 26.27 0.03
N LEU A 40 10.69 25.11 0.51
CA LEU A 40 10.11 23.80 0.25
C LEU A 40 9.38 23.22 1.47
N ALA A 41 9.36 23.91 2.61
CA ALA A 41 8.78 23.41 3.85
C ALA A 41 7.29 23.08 3.72
N ASP A 42 6.51 23.96 3.10
CA ASP A 42 5.07 23.75 2.93
C ASP A 42 4.76 22.60 1.98
N ARG A 43 5.53 22.48 0.89
CA ARG A 43 5.43 21.36 -0.04
C ARG A 43 5.71 20.03 0.66
N ALA A 44 6.80 19.96 1.44
CA ALA A 44 7.16 18.76 2.20
C ALA A 44 6.08 18.37 3.22
N ARG A 45 5.46 19.36 3.91
CA ARG A 45 4.34 19.11 4.83
C ARG A 45 3.12 18.54 4.10
N GLN A 46 2.72 19.13 2.98
CA GLN A 46 1.58 18.67 2.19
C GLN A 46 1.79 17.24 1.67
N LEU A 47 3.00 16.96 1.18
CA LEU A 47 3.37 15.62 0.74
C LEU A 47 3.32 14.61 1.89
N ALA A 48 3.81 14.98 3.09
CA ALA A 48 3.75 14.12 4.26
C ALA A 48 2.30 13.77 4.65
N GLU A 49 1.37 14.73 4.60
CA GLU A 49 -0.07 14.44 4.83
C GLU A 49 -0.61 13.46 3.78
N ARG A 50 -0.35 13.70 2.49
CA ARG A 50 -0.76 12.79 1.40
C ARG A 50 -0.22 11.37 1.60
N GLN A 51 1.02 11.24 2.06
CA GLN A 51 1.62 9.95 2.36
C GLN A 51 0.93 9.25 3.55
N ARG A 52 0.56 10.00 4.61
CA ARG A 52 -0.21 9.43 5.73
C ARG A 52 -1.59 8.95 5.30
N ASP A 53 -2.28 9.72 4.45
CA ASP A 53 -3.57 9.32 3.90
C ASP A 53 -3.47 8.07 3.03
N ALA A 54 -2.41 7.96 2.22
CA ALA A 54 -2.13 6.76 1.43
C ALA A 54 -1.88 5.54 2.32
N ILE A 55 -1.11 5.67 3.40
CA ILE A 55 -0.90 4.60 4.39
C ILE A 55 -2.21 4.18 5.03
N ALA A 56 -3.05 5.14 5.43
CA ALA A 56 -4.35 4.87 6.04
C ALA A 56 -5.25 4.07 5.09
N ARG A 57 -5.32 4.47 3.82
CA ARG A 57 -6.09 3.77 2.78
C ARG A 57 -5.60 2.33 2.58
N VAL A 58 -4.30 2.13 2.35
CA VAL A 58 -3.73 0.78 2.14
C VAL A 58 -3.94 -0.11 3.36
N THR A 59 -3.83 0.45 4.57
CA THR A 59 -4.08 -0.28 5.82
C THR A 59 -5.54 -0.73 5.92
N HIS A 60 -6.48 0.15 5.55
CA HIS A 60 -7.90 -0.18 5.50
C HIS A 60 -8.20 -1.28 4.48
N GLU A 61 -7.68 -1.16 3.26
CA GLU A 61 -7.84 -2.16 2.19
C GLU A 61 -7.29 -3.53 2.61
N LYS A 62 -6.08 -3.56 3.22
CA LYS A 62 -5.49 -4.76 3.79
C LYS A 62 -6.42 -5.40 4.83
N ALA A 63 -7.00 -4.60 5.73
CA ALA A 63 -7.90 -5.10 6.76
C ALA A 63 -9.17 -5.73 6.16
N GLN A 64 -9.75 -5.12 5.13
CA GLN A 64 -10.91 -5.66 4.40
C GLN A 64 -10.58 -7.02 3.75
N VAL A 65 -9.48 -7.10 3.02
CA VAL A 65 -9.04 -8.36 2.38
C VAL A 65 -8.79 -9.45 3.43
N GLN A 66 -8.20 -9.10 4.57
CA GLN A 66 -7.98 -10.05 5.66
C GLN A 66 -9.30 -10.58 6.25
N GLN A 67 -10.33 -9.74 6.35
CA GLN A 67 -11.67 -10.16 6.78
C GLN A 67 -12.29 -11.14 5.79
N HIS A 68 -12.19 -10.88 4.48
CA HIS A 68 -12.64 -11.81 3.44
C HIS A 68 -11.94 -13.16 3.54
N LEU A 69 -10.61 -13.17 3.71
CA LEU A 69 -9.85 -14.42 3.89
C LEU A 69 -10.27 -15.18 5.15
N ASN A 70 -10.54 -14.47 6.24
CA ASN A 70 -11.01 -15.10 7.47
C ASN A 70 -12.42 -15.69 7.33
N ALA A 71 -13.30 -15.05 6.56
CA ALA A 71 -14.62 -15.59 6.24
C ALA A 71 -14.52 -16.88 5.42
N LEU A 72 -13.66 -16.89 4.39
CA LEU A 72 -13.42 -18.09 3.57
C LEU A 72 -12.84 -19.25 4.39
N LYS A 73 -11.95 -18.99 5.35
CA LYS A 73 -11.39 -20.01 6.26
C LYS A 73 -12.44 -20.67 7.18
N ARG A 74 -13.57 -20.01 7.42
CA ARG A 74 -14.66 -20.52 8.27
C ARG A 74 -15.67 -21.36 7.50
N LEU A 75 -15.56 -21.41 6.17
CA LEU A 75 -16.41 -22.28 5.37
C LEU A 75 -16.13 -23.75 5.75
N PRO A 76 -17.17 -24.54 6.05
CA PRO A 76 -17.01 -25.98 6.20
C PRO A 76 -16.36 -26.55 4.95
N PRO A 77 -15.47 -27.56 5.07
CA PRO A 77 -15.03 -28.29 3.89
C PRO A 77 -16.28 -28.85 3.21
N VAL A 78 -16.44 -28.54 1.92
CA VAL A 78 -17.44 -29.21 1.09
C VAL A 78 -17.06 -30.69 1.11
N ARG A 79 -17.75 -31.49 1.91
CA ARG A 79 -17.78 -32.94 1.69
C ARG A 79 -18.42 -33.08 0.33
N GLY A 80 -17.59 -33.25 -0.70
CA GLY A 80 -18.07 -33.64 -2.01
C GLY A 80 -18.96 -34.85 -1.80
N ASP A 81 -20.21 -34.75 -2.28
CA ASP A 81 -21.18 -35.82 -2.24
C ASP A 81 -20.53 -37.11 -2.74
N ALA A 82 -20.11 -37.96 -1.80
CA ALA A 82 -20.14 -39.39 -2.06
C ALA A 82 -21.62 -39.67 -2.28
N ALA A 83 -22.02 -39.83 -3.54
CA ALA A 83 -23.37 -40.23 -3.90
C ALA A 83 -23.71 -41.50 -3.12
N VAL A 84 -24.53 -41.35 -2.08
CA VAL A 84 -25.11 -42.49 -1.37
C VAL A 84 -26.23 -42.99 -2.27
N TYR A 85 -25.93 -44.02 -3.07
CA TYR A 85 -26.98 -44.84 -3.66
C TYR A 85 -27.70 -45.53 -2.52
N LEU A 86 -28.89 -45.03 -2.18
CA LEU A 86 -29.83 -45.74 -1.33
C LEU A 86 -30.43 -46.85 -2.20
N ASP A 87 -29.88 -48.05 -2.10
CA ASP A 87 -30.48 -49.24 -2.72
C ASP A 87 -31.75 -49.56 -1.92
N VAL A 88 -32.90 -49.33 -2.53
CA VAL A 88 -34.21 -49.69 -1.97
C VAL A 88 -34.57 -51.09 -2.46
N ASP A 89 -33.99 -52.09 -1.81
CA ASP A 89 -34.50 -53.45 -1.86
C ASP A 89 -35.53 -53.62 -0.72
N GLY A 90 -36.80 -53.86 -1.09
CA GLY A 90 -37.86 -54.25 -0.14
C GLY A 90 -39.27 -53.91 -0.59
#